data_AF-R7YSG8-F1
#
_entry.id   AF-R7YSG8-F1
#
_cell.length_a   1.000
_cell.length_b   1.000
_cell.length_c   1.000
_cell.angle_alpha   90.00
_cell.angle_beta   90.00
_cell.angle_gamma   90.00
#
_symmetry.space_group_name_H-M   'P 1'
#
loop_
_entity.id
_entity.type
_entity.pdbx_description
1 polymer ?
#
loop_
_entity_poly.entity_id
_entity_poly.type
_entity_poly.pdbx_seq_one_letter_code
_entity_poly.pdbx_strand_id
1 'polypeptide(L)'
;MSRQTRDATSKPWPSPGFSLGNTPQADGKCRQHPIAGKPSALPRSNMIIRSTPAWLLVPAALLLCFTAAVHASLGDRLPDFRECVKVCIQANCENDPTPIPLHHRLLLWTCPSECDYACQHITTDTRLSRDPPYRQPILQFHGKWPFYRFLGMQEPFSVAFSLLNFLAHYTGMAALRERIPASYPLRKYYLLFGYFGLASWSFSMLFHARDYPLTEKLDYFAAGASVLYGLYYTPIRIFRLDQPTSASHASLLRLWTALCIALYAAHVSYLALWRWDYTYNMAANVAVGIIQNVLWSCFSVARYRSLKRTWAAWPGLIVAWIVVAMSLELLDFPPWRGVLDAHALWHLGTVGPTVWWYSFLIRDAQEDLQGTRLKA
;
A
#
# COMPACT_ATOMS: atom_id res chain seq x y z
N MET A 1 50.58 32.11 -39.17
CA MET A 1 51.86 32.40 -38.48
C MET A 1 51.90 31.48 -37.26
N SER A 2 52.88 30.61 -36.94
CA SER A 2 54.09 30.05 -37.60
C SER A 2 54.65 28.95 -36.63
N ARG A 3 55.48 27.96 -36.98
CA ARG A 3 56.27 27.65 -38.20
C ARG A 3 56.59 26.11 -38.26
N GLN A 4 56.74 25.58 -39.47
CA GLN A 4 57.79 24.65 -39.96
C GLN A 4 58.53 23.69 -38.97
N THR A 5 58.43 22.35 -39.09
CA THR A 5 59.01 21.38 -40.10
C THR A 5 60.49 21.02 -39.95
N ARG A 6 60.80 19.70 -40.01
CA ARG A 6 61.92 18.99 -40.72
C ARG A 6 61.97 17.52 -40.21
N ASP A 7 61.81 16.50 -41.06
CA ASP A 7 62.81 15.79 -41.90
C ASP A 7 63.74 14.83 -41.11
N ALA A 8 64.33 13.73 -41.62
CA ALA A 8 64.02 12.73 -42.66
C ALA A 8 65.19 11.70 -42.70
N THR A 9 65.06 10.52 -43.36
CA THR A 9 66.15 9.58 -43.79
C THR A 9 66.96 8.83 -42.70
N SER A 10 67.73 7.74 -42.92
CA SER A 10 67.57 6.52 -43.78
C SER A 10 68.69 5.45 -43.53
N LYS A 11 68.36 4.14 -43.43
CA LYS A 11 69.23 2.93 -43.63
C LYS A 11 70.49 2.75 -42.71
N PRO A 12 71.24 1.61 -42.72
CA PRO A 12 71.00 0.22 -43.20
C PRO A 12 71.28 -0.91 -42.15
N TRP A 13 71.19 -2.19 -42.59
CA TRP A 13 71.60 -3.44 -41.90
C TRP A 13 73.11 -3.57 -41.63
N PRO A 14 73.55 -4.46 -40.71
CA PRO A 14 74.01 -5.80 -41.17
C PRO A 14 73.70 -7.00 -40.23
N SER A 15 73.63 -8.20 -40.83
CA SER A 15 73.87 -9.52 -40.17
C SER A 15 75.31 -9.97 -40.54
N PRO A 16 76.00 -10.88 -39.81
CA PRO A 16 75.70 -12.33 -39.88
C PRO A 16 76.07 -13.17 -38.61
N GLY A 17 75.75 -14.47 -38.59
CA GLY A 17 76.26 -15.41 -37.58
C GLY A 17 75.60 -16.80 -37.62
N PHE A 18 76.34 -17.83 -38.06
CA PHE A 18 75.89 -19.21 -38.26
C PHE A 18 76.42 -20.13 -37.14
N SER A 19 75.62 -21.09 -36.64
CA SER A 19 76.10 -22.45 -36.32
C SER A 19 74.96 -23.39 -35.87
N LEU A 20 74.86 -24.56 -36.50
CA LEU A 20 74.00 -25.69 -36.09
C LEU A 20 74.74 -26.59 -35.07
N GLY A 21 74.01 -27.30 -34.21
CA GLY A 21 74.61 -28.24 -33.25
C GLY A 21 73.64 -29.19 -32.55
N ASN A 22 73.43 -30.36 -33.18
CA ASN A 22 73.08 -31.67 -32.60
C ASN A 22 71.89 -31.87 -31.63
N THR A 23 70.98 -32.73 -32.07
CA THR A 23 70.13 -33.59 -31.24
C THR A 23 70.95 -34.59 -30.41
N PRO A 24 70.38 -35.09 -29.30
CA PRO A 24 70.27 -36.54 -29.15
C PRO A 24 68.83 -37.01 -28.97
N GLN A 25 68.56 -38.21 -29.49
CA GLN A 25 67.31 -38.94 -29.36
C GLN A 25 67.41 -39.87 -28.14
N ALA A 26 66.39 -39.92 -27.28
CA ALA A 26 66.31 -40.88 -26.18
C ALA A 26 64.84 -41.27 -25.91
N ASP A 27 64.55 -42.57 -26.02
CA ASP A 27 63.23 -43.16 -25.79
C ASP A 27 62.82 -43.14 -24.31
N GLY A 28 61.52 -43.06 -24.00
CA GLY A 28 61.13 -43.08 -22.58
C GLY A 28 59.68 -42.92 -22.15
N LYS A 29 58.76 -43.74 -22.70
CA LYS A 29 57.45 -44.11 -22.07
C LYS A 29 56.46 -42.98 -21.72
N CYS A 30 55.30 -43.02 -22.39
CA CYS A 30 54.07 -42.34 -21.96
C CYS A 30 53.74 -42.61 -20.47
N ARG A 31 53.53 -41.54 -19.69
CA ARG A 31 52.70 -41.57 -18.49
C ARG A 31 51.51 -40.63 -18.68
N GLN A 32 50.32 -41.21 -18.79
CA GLN A 32 49.08 -40.47 -18.62
C GLN A 32 48.95 -40.06 -17.16
N HIS A 33 48.81 -38.75 -16.89
CA HIS A 33 48.26 -38.26 -15.64
C HIS A 33 46.98 -37.47 -15.94
N PRO A 34 45.89 -37.67 -15.17
CA PRO A 34 44.55 -37.25 -15.58
C PRO A 34 44.30 -35.76 -15.38
N ILE A 35 43.62 -35.17 -16.36
CA ILE A 35 43.03 -33.83 -16.26
C ILE A 35 41.86 -33.89 -15.27
N ALA A 36 42.05 -33.36 -14.06
CA ALA A 36 41.02 -33.31 -13.03
C ALA A 36 41.00 -31.94 -12.32
N GLY A 37 40.23 -31.01 -12.90
CA GLY A 37 40.04 -29.66 -12.38
C GLY A 37 38.68 -29.10 -12.79
N LYS A 38 37.59 -29.73 -12.31
CA LYS A 38 36.23 -29.19 -12.50
C LYS A 38 36.17 -27.79 -11.88
N PRO A 39 35.58 -26.77 -12.55
CA PRO A 39 35.24 -25.54 -11.86
C PRO A 39 34.26 -25.87 -10.74
N SER A 40 34.56 -25.38 -9.53
CA SER A 40 33.74 -25.57 -8.35
C SER A 40 32.38 -24.86 -8.54
N ALA A 41 31.35 -25.64 -8.84
CA ALA A 41 30.00 -25.14 -8.94
C ALA A 41 29.58 -24.57 -7.58
N LEU A 42 29.47 -23.24 -7.48
CA LEU A 42 28.81 -22.56 -6.38
C LEU A 42 27.42 -23.20 -6.17
N PRO A 43 27.03 -23.51 -4.93
CA PRO A 43 25.78 -24.21 -4.69
C PRO A 43 24.62 -23.34 -5.18
N ARG A 44 23.81 -23.90 -6.09
CA ARG A 44 22.54 -23.31 -6.48
C ARG A 44 21.67 -23.21 -5.23
N SER A 45 21.59 -22.03 -4.63
CA SER A 45 20.60 -21.67 -3.62
C SER A 45 19.23 -21.50 -4.27
N ASN A 46 18.78 -22.53 -4.98
CA ASN A 46 17.38 -22.73 -5.32
C ASN A 46 16.67 -22.98 -3.98
N MET A 47 16.21 -21.90 -3.34
CA MET A 47 15.31 -21.98 -2.20
C MET A 47 13.95 -22.48 -2.69
N ILE A 48 13.89 -23.78 -2.98
CA ILE A 48 12.63 -24.52 -3.11
C ILE A 48 12.03 -24.50 -1.71
N ILE A 49 11.19 -23.48 -1.45
CA ILE A 49 10.23 -23.53 -0.36
C ILE A 49 9.38 -24.77 -0.67
N ARG A 50 9.63 -25.87 0.04
CA ARG A 50 8.85 -27.10 -0.12
C ARG A 50 7.39 -26.74 0.15
N SER A 51 6.58 -26.80 -0.90
CA SER A 51 5.18 -26.43 -0.87
C SER A 51 4.37 -27.48 -0.09
N THR A 52 4.30 -27.32 1.23
CA THR A 52 3.26 -27.97 2.03
C THR A 52 1.96 -27.19 1.81
N PRO A 53 0.85 -27.85 1.39
CA PRO A 53 -0.42 -27.17 1.09
C PRO A 53 -1.21 -26.80 2.36
N ALA A 54 -0.54 -26.45 3.45
CA ALA A 54 -1.16 -26.06 4.72
C ALA A 54 -1.72 -24.61 4.71
N TRP A 55 -1.27 -23.78 3.76
CA TRP A 55 -1.65 -22.37 3.65
C TRP A 55 -3.12 -22.12 3.27
N LEU A 56 -3.86 -23.15 2.88
CA LEU A 56 -5.29 -23.06 2.54
C LEU A 56 -6.23 -23.27 3.74
N LEU A 57 -5.74 -23.75 4.89
CA LEU A 57 -6.59 -24.12 6.03
C LEU A 57 -6.62 -23.08 7.17
N VAL A 58 -5.76 -22.08 7.13
CA VAL A 58 -5.72 -20.99 8.13
C VAL A 58 -6.83 -19.93 7.94
N PRO A 59 -7.24 -19.53 6.71
CA PRO A 59 -8.22 -18.43 6.55
C PRO A 59 -9.62 -18.76 7.08
N ALA A 60 -10.03 -20.03 7.03
CA ALA A 60 -11.41 -20.44 7.34
C ALA A 60 -11.81 -20.26 8.81
N ALA A 61 -10.86 -20.36 9.74
CA ALA A 61 -11.13 -20.31 11.18
C ALA A 61 -11.40 -18.90 11.73
N LEU A 62 -10.95 -17.85 11.04
CA LEU A 62 -11.12 -16.45 11.47
C LEU A 62 -12.40 -15.79 10.92
N LEU A 63 -13.12 -16.46 10.01
CA LEU A 63 -14.28 -15.93 9.30
C LEU A 63 -15.61 -16.04 10.07
N LEU A 64 -15.62 -16.61 11.27
CA LEU A 64 -16.85 -16.98 12.00
C LEU A 64 -17.20 -16.10 13.21
N CYS A 65 -16.46 -15.01 13.50
CA CYS A 65 -16.57 -14.31 14.79
C CYS A 65 -16.92 -12.80 14.72
N PHE A 66 -17.59 -12.30 13.66
CA PHE A 66 -18.04 -10.90 13.62
C PHE A 66 -19.46 -10.71 13.05
N THR A 67 -20.47 -11.04 13.85
CA THR A 67 -21.84 -10.53 13.68
C THR A 67 -22.18 -9.56 14.81
N ALA A 68 -21.66 -8.34 14.73
CA ALA A 68 -22.10 -7.25 15.60
C ALA A 68 -23.46 -6.73 15.12
N ALA A 69 -24.37 -6.44 16.06
CA ALA A 69 -25.62 -5.77 15.72
C ALA A 69 -25.35 -4.31 15.34
N VAL A 70 -25.71 -3.91 14.12
CA VAL A 70 -25.58 -2.53 13.66
C VAL A 70 -26.64 -1.68 14.37
N HIS A 71 -26.24 -0.94 15.40
CA HIS A 71 -27.07 0.05 16.06
C HIS A 71 -26.75 1.45 15.52
N ALA A 72 -27.78 2.25 15.26
CA ALA A 72 -27.63 3.67 15.01
C ALA A 72 -26.94 4.36 16.21
N SER A 73 -26.17 5.41 15.94
CA SER A 73 -25.39 6.09 16.97
C SER A 73 -26.28 6.64 18.08
N LEU A 74 -25.70 6.87 19.25
CA LEU A 74 -26.47 7.32 20.41
C LEU A 74 -27.03 8.75 20.21
N GLY A 75 -26.32 9.62 19.48
CA GLY A 75 -26.79 10.96 19.13
C GLY A 75 -28.07 10.94 18.28
N ASP A 76 -28.13 10.07 17.27
CA ASP A 76 -29.26 9.89 16.35
C ASP A 76 -30.58 9.49 17.04
N ARG A 77 -30.48 9.03 18.29
CA ARG A 77 -31.61 8.56 19.12
C ARG A 77 -32.03 9.57 20.19
N LEU A 78 -31.32 10.69 20.34
CA LEU A 78 -31.72 11.74 21.28
C LEU A 78 -32.98 12.48 20.76
N PRO A 79 -34.04 12.62 21.57
CA PRO A 79 -35.23 13.40 21.20
C PRO A 79 -34.88 14.85 20.87
N ASP A 80 -34.04 15.48 21.69
CA ASP A 80 -33.65 16.89 21.57
C ASP A 80 -32.92 17.17 20.24
N PHE A 81 -32.04 16.25 19.81
CA PHE A 81 -31.37 16.34 18.51
C PHE A 81 -32.37 16.26 17.36
N ARG A 82 -33.28 15.29 17.39
CA ARG A 82 -34.30 15.09 16.33
C ARG A 82 -35.24 16.29 16.21
N GLU A 83 -35.69 16.83 17.34
CA GLU A 83 -36.56 18.01 17.34
C GLU A 83 -35.81 19.26 16.90
N CYS A 84 -34.55 19.44 17.32
CA CYS A 84 -33.69 20.52 16.81
C CYS A 84 -33.58 20.47 15.28
N VAL A 85 -33.26 19.31 14.68
CA VAL A 85 -33.10 19.19 13.23
C VAL A 85 -34.42 19.49 12.50
N LYS A 86 -35.54 18.98 13.01
CA LYS A 86 -36.88 19.24 12.47
C LYS A 86 -37.23 20.73 12.50
N VAL A 87 -37.08 21.38 13.66
CA VAL A 87 -37.38 22.82 13.83
C VAL A 87 -36.44 23.67 12.97
N CYS A 88 -35.15 23.33 12.90
CA CYS A 88 -34.19 24.04 12.06
C CYS A 88 -34.57 23.97 10.58
N ILE A 89 -34.96 22.79 10.07
CA ILE A 89 -35.36 22.62 8.67
C ILE A 89 -36.60 23.47 8.35
N GLN A 90 -37.63 23.40 9.20
CA GLN A 90 -38.85 24.19 9.02
C GLN A 90 -38.59 25.69 9.02
N ALA A 91 -37.72 26.17 9.93
CA ALA A 91 -37.41 27.59 10.05
C ALA A 91 -36.46 28.12 8.96
N ASN A 92 -35.51 27.32 8.46
CA ASN A 92 -34.39 27.81 7.64
C ASN A 92 -34.35 27.26 6.21
N CYS A 93 -35.14 26.24 5.85
CA CYS A 93 -35.04 25.56 4.54
C CYS A 93 -36.30 25.65 3.66
N GLU A 94 -37.42 26.12 4.19
CA GLU A 94 -38.71 26.13 3.47
C GLU A 94 -38.99 27.48 2.76
N ASN A 95 -39.71 28.40 3.42
CA ASN A 95 -40.34 29.55 2.75
C ASN A 95 -39.38 30.68 2.34
N ASP A 96 -38.30 30.87 3.10
CA ASP A 96 -37.21 31.81 2.79
C ASP A 96 -35.87 31.17 3.19
N PRO A 97 -35.25 30.35 2.32
CA PRO A 97 -34.11 29.53 2.70
C PRO A 97 -32.87 30.36 3.08
N THR A 98 -32.28 30.07 4.24
CA THR A 98 -31.08 30.78 4.72
C THR A 98 -29.91 30.62 3.72
N PRO A 99 -29.28 31.72 3.25
CA PRO A 99 -28.24 31.65 2.24
C PRO A 99 -26.99 30.87 2.69
N ILE A 100 -26.75 29.72 2.06
CA ILE A 100 -25.56 28.88 2.35
C ILE A 100 -24.28 29.53 1.76
N PRO A 101 -23.19 29.67 2.54
CA PRO A 101 -21.92 30.21 2.06
C PRO A 101 -21.38 29.48 0.81
N LEU A 102 -20.68 30.21 -0.08
CA LEU A 102 -20.20 29.64 -1.34
C LEU A 102 -19.33 28.40 -1.15
N HIS A 103 -18.41 28.41 -0.18
CA HIS A 103 -17.52 27.28 0.10
C HIS A 103 -18.29 26.04 0.60
N HIS A 104 -19.41 26.23 1.32
CA HIS A 104 -20.31 25.14 1.67
C HIS A 104 -21.08 24.61 0.45
N ARG A 105 -21.59 25.49 -0.42
CA ARG A 105 -22.26 25.10 -1.67
C ARG A 105 -21.34 24.35 -2.66
N LEU A 106 -20.07 24.73 -2.74
CA LEU A 106 -19.06 24.03 -3.55
C LEU A 106 -18.82 22.59 -3.07
N LEU A 107 -18.98 22.33 -1.77
CA LEU A 107 -18.94 21.00 -1.16
C LEU A 107 -20.33 20.36 -1.02
N LEU A 108 -21.33 20.81 -1.80
CA LEU A 108 -22.68 20.21 -1.84
C LEU A 108 -23.36 20.11 -0.46
N TRP A 109 -23.07 21.02 0.47
CA TRP A 109 -23.84 21.15 1.70
C TRP A 109 -25.21 21.75 1.38
N THR A 110 -26.26 21.02 1.76
CA THR A 110 -27.67 21.41 1.61
C THR A 110 -28.21 21.93 2.94
N CYS A 111 -29.28 22.73 2.91
CA CYS A 111 -29.85 23.30 4.14
C CYS A 111 -30.19 22.25 5.22
N PRO A 112 -30.78 21.07 4.89
CA PRO A 112 -30.94 20.00 5.87
C PRO A 112 -29.62 19.51 6.50
N SER A 113 -28.51 19.46 5.75
CA SER A 113 -27.19 19.07 6.28
C SER A 113 -26.44 20.20 7.01
N GLU A 114 -26.83 21.45 6.82
CA GLU A 114 -26.41 22.57 7.67
C GLU A 114 -27.15 22.50 9.02
N CYS A 115 -28.46 22.23 8.99
CA CYS A 115 -29.28 22.04 10.19
C CYS A 115 -28.86 20.83 11.02
N ASP A 116 -28.60 19.68 10.37
CA ASP A 116 -28.06 18.49 11.04
C ASP A 116 -26.79 18.83 11.81
N TYR A 117 -25.80 19.42 11.14
CA TYR A 117 -24.53 19.86 11.75
C TYR A 117 -24.71 20.86 12.89
N ALA A 118 -25.52 21.90 12.70
CA ALA A 118 -25.81 22.87 13.75
C ALA A 118 -26.39 22.18 14.99
N CYS A 119 -27.33 21.25 14.80
CA CYS A 119 -27.95 20.51 15.88
C CYS A 119 -27.03 19.48 16.54
N GLN A 120 -26.07 18.87 15.82
CA GLN A 120 -25.02 18.04 16.43
C GLN A 120 -24.20 18.87 17.44
N HIS A 121 -23.80 20.08 17.06
CA HIS A 121 -23.03 20.99 17.92
C HIS A 121 -23.86 21.53 19.08
N ILE A 122 -25.07 22.04 18.84
CA ILE A 122 -26.00 22.50 19.91
C ILE A 122 -26.26 21.39 20.93
N THR A 123 -26.48 20.15 20.47
CA THR A 123 -26.68 18.99 21.35
C THR A 123 -25.41 18.67 22.14
N THR A 124 -24.25 18.75 21.52
CA THR A 124 -22.95 18.49 22.16
C THR A 124 -22.63 19.53 23.23
N ASP A 125 -22.80 20.81 22.94
CA ASP A 125 -22.58 21.93 23.87
C ASP A 125 -23.55 21.88 25.05
N THR A 126 -24.83 21.57 24.81
CA THR A 126 -25.84 21.36 25.86
C THR A 126 -25.47 20.20 26.79
N ARG A 127 -24.88 19.12 26.24
CA ARG A 127 -24.43 17.97 27.02
C ARG A 127 -23.12 18.20 27.78
N LEU A 128 -22.24 19.06 27.25
CA LEU A 128 -20.99 19.48 27.90
C LEU A 128 -21.24 20.49 29.03
N SER A 129 -22.25 21.35 28.91
CA SER A 129 -22.60 22.38 29.90
C SER A 129 -23.55 21.91 31.02
N ARG A 130 -24.02 20.65 30.96
CA ARG A 130 -24.90 20.06 31.97
C ARG A 130 -24.18 19.85 33.32
N ASP A 131 -24.85 20.22 34.41
CA ASP A 131 -24.52 19.84 35.78
C ASP A 131 -25.61 18.87 36.36
N PRO A 132 -25.25 17.74 36.99
CA PRO A 132 -23.93 17.10 37.00
C PRO A 132 -23.53 16.60 35.60
N PRO A 133 -22.22 16.56 35.30
CA PRO A 133 -21.71 16.21 33.97
C PRO A 133 -21.96 14.75 33.61
N TYR A 134 -22.22 14.50 32.32
CA TYR A 134 -22.25 13.13 31.79
C TYR A 134 -20.84 12.52 31.76
N ARG A 135 -20.74 11.20 32.00
CA ARG A 135 -19.47 10.45 31.80
C ARG A 135 -19.01 10.44 30.34
N GLN A 136 -19.97 10.48 29.40
CA GLN A 136 -19.76 10.57 27.95
C GLN A 136 -20.65 11.69 27.42
N PRO A 137 -20.20 12.96 27.48
CA PRO A 137 -21.00 14.10 27.04
C PRO A 137 -21.04 14.18 25.51
N ILE A 138 -19.92 13.95 24.83
CA ILE A 138 -19.82 13.88 23.36
C ILE A 138 -20.34 12.51 22.90
N LEU A 139 -21.20 12.51 21.87
CA LEU A 139 -21.73 11.30 21.24
C LEU A 139 -21.45 11.33 19.74
N GLN A 140 -21.46 10.16 19.10
CA GLN A 140 -21.50 10.06 17.64
C GLN A 140 -22.91 10.34 17.11
N PHE A 141 -22.95 10.88 15.89
CA PHE A 141 -24.12 11.10 15.05
C PHE A 141 -23.83 10.51 13.66
N HIS A 142 -24.77 9.74 13.10
CA HIS A 142 -24.64 9.05 11.81
C HIS A 142 -23.34 8.22 11.66
N GLY A 143 -22.88 7.59 12.74
CA GLY A 143 -21.63 6.83 12.77
C GLY A 143 -20.34 7.65 12.90
N LYS A 144 -20.43 8.98 13.03
CA LYS A 144 -19.27 9.89 13.10
C LYS A 144 -19.31 10.81 14.31
N TRP A 145 -18.15 11.34 14.67
CA TRP A 145 -18.04 12.35 15.73
C TRP A 145 -18.43 13.76 15.23
N PRO A 146 -18.88 14.67 16.10
CA PRO A 146 -19.24 16.04 15.74
C PRO A 146 -17.98 16.90 15.56
N PHE A 147 -17.38 16.84 14.36
CA PHE A 147 -16.21 17.64 14.01
C PHE A 147 -16.57 19.12 13.77
N TYR A 148 -15.63 20.02 14.05
CA TYR A 148 -15.67 21.40 13.55
C TYR A 148 -15.14 21.44 12.12
N ARG A 149 -15.97 21.94 11.20
CA ARG A 149 -15.59 22.09 9.78
C ARG A 149 -14.53 23.17 9.59
N PHE A 150 -13.68 22.99 8.59
CA PHE A 150 -12.75 24.02 8.11
C PHE A 150 -12.90 24.24 6.61
N LEU A 151 -13.23 25.47 6.18
CA LEU A 151 -13.59 25.81 4.79
C LEU A 151 -14.68 24.90 4.19
N GLY A 152 -15.55 24.35 5.04
CA GLY A 152 -16.59 23.39 4.69
C GLY A 152 -16.15 21.93 4.65
N MET A 153 -14.86 21.61 4.79
CA MET A 153 -14.41 20.22 4.92
C MET A 153 -14.86 19.65 6.27
N GLN A 154 -15.44 18.45 6.26
CA GLN A 154 -15.96 17.78 7.46
C GLN A 154 -14.84 17.37 8.43
N GLU A 155 -13.79 16.73 7.90
CA GLU A 155 -12.71 16.14 8.68
C GLU A 155 -11.34 16.64 8.15
N PRO A 156 -10.95 17.90 8.43
CA PRO A 156 -9.83 18.54 7.76
C PRO A 156 -8.47 17.86 7.98
N PHE A 157 -8.26 17.20 9.12
CA PHE A 157 -7.04 16.43 9.37
C PHE A 157 -7.01 15.10 8.60
N SER A 158 -8.13 14.36 8.52
CA SER A 158 -8.25 13.17 7.68
C SER A 158 -7.95 13.49 6.20
N VAL A 159 -8.49 14.62 5.69
CA VAL A 159 -8.17 15.13 4.34
C VAL A 159 -6.66 15.43 4.19
N ALA A 160 -6.07 16.17 5.14
CA ALA A 160 -4.66 16.53 5.09
C ALA A 160 -3.72 15.30 5.12
N PHE A 161 -4.03 14.30 5.95
CA PHE A 161 -3.22 13.10 6.07
C PHE A 161 -3.44 12.11 4.90
N SER A 162 -4.65 12.06 4.34
CA SER A 162 -4.90 11.41 3.04
C SER A 162 -4.05 12.05 1.93
N LEU A 163 -3.95 13.39 1.88
CA LEU A 163 -3.07 14.08 0.92
C LEU A 163 -1.59 13.70 1.09
N LEU A 164 -1.09 13.57 2.34
CA LEU A 164 0.28 13.13 2.58
C LEU A 164 0.52 11.70 2.07
N ASN A 165 -0.43 10.79 2.25
CA ASN A 165 -0.34 9.44 1.66
C ASN A 165 -0.40 9.47 0.12
N PHE A 166 -1.30 10.25 -0.48
CA PHE A 166 -1.34 10.47 -1.93
C PHE A 166 0.03 10.93 -2.46
N LEU A 167 0.65 11.91 -1.80
CA LEU A 167 1.97 12.41 -2.16
C LEU A 167 3.07 11.36 -1.96
N ALA A 168 2.99 10.52 -0.93
CA ALA A 168 3.90 9.39 -0.73
C ALA A 168 3.80 8.36 -1.88
N HIS A 169 2.59 8.04 -2.35
CA HIS A 169 2.41 7.20 -3.55
C HIS A 169 2.93 7.91 -4.81
N TYR A 170 2.61 9.19 -5.02
CA TYR A 170 3.01 9.95 -6.21
C TYR A 170 4.54 10.04 -6.36
N THR A 171 5.22 10.46 -5.29
CA THR A 171 6.69 10.57 -5.24
C THR A 171 7.38 9.21 -5.29
N GLY A 172 6.84 8.21 -4.59
CA GLY A 172 7.30 6.83 -4.66
C GLY A 172 7.24 6.25 -6.07
N MET A 173 6.14 6.48 -6.80
CA MET A 173 6.01 6.09 -8.21
C MET A 173 6.99 6.81 -9.13
N ALA A 174 7.29 8.09 -8.89
CA ALA A 174 8.34 8.79 -9.65
C ALA A 174 9.70 8.13 -9.44
N ALA A 175 10.09 7.86 -8.18
CA ALA A 175 11.33 7.17 -7.84
C ALA A 175 11.41 5.74 -8.42
N LEU A 176 10.29 4.99 -8.47
CA LEU A 176 10.23 3.70 -9.17
C LEU A 176 10.50 3.82 -10.67
N ARG A 177 9.93 4.84 -11.34
CA ARG A 177 10.11 5.06 -12.78
C ARG A 177 11.56 5.44 -13.14
N GLU A 178 12.21 6.20 -12.27
CA GLU A 178 13.61 6.63 -12.38
C GLU A 178 14.60 5.48 -12.12
N ARG A 179 14.44 4.76 -10.99
CA ARG A 179 15.49 3.89 -10.43
C ARG A 179 15.40 2.41 -10.79
N ILE A 180 14.30 1.99 -11.41
CA ILE A 180 14.09 0.60 -11.85
C ILE A 180 13.89 0.61 -13.37
N PRO A 181 14.65 -0.15 -14.18
CA PRO A 181 14.48 -0.16 -15.64
C PRO A 181 13.12 -0.72 -16.07
N ALA A 182 12.61 -0.26 -17.22
CA ALA A 182 11.33 -0.71 -17.78
C ALA A 182 11.27 -2.23 -18.09
N SER A 183 12.43 -2.84 -18.33
CA SER A 183 12.59 -4.28 -18.55
C SER A 183 12.44 -5.15 -17.30
N TYR A 184 12.44 -4.58 -16.08
CA TYR A 184 12.27 -5.34 -14.85
C TYR A 184 10.80 -5.79 -14.69
N PRO A 185 10.48 -7.11 -14.73
CA PRO A 185 9.10 -7.58 -14.88
C PRO A 185 8.13 -7.14 -13.78
N LEU A 186 8.63 -6.96 -12.55
CA LEU A 186 7.82 -6.54 -11.40
C LEU A 186 7.51 -5.03 -11.38
N ARG A 187 8.21 -4.19 -12.16
CA ARG A 187 8.00 -2.72 -12.18
C ARG A 187 6.54 -2.35 -12.47
N LYS A 188 5.86 -3.07 -13.37
CA LYS A 188 4.45 -2.82 -13.71
C LYS A 188 3.51 -3.04 -12.51
N TYR A 189 3.79 -4.03 -11.66
CA TYR A 189 3.00 -4.30 -10.46
C TYR A 189 3.23 -3.23 -9.38
N TYR A 190 4.48 -2.78 -9.22
CA TYR A 190 4.82 -1.71 -8.27
C TYR A 190 4.19 -0.36 -8.67
N LEU A 191 4.10 -0.07 -9.98
CA LEU A 191 3.39 1.11 -10.47
C LEU A 191 1.87 0.98 -10.31
N LEU A 192 1.30 -0.21 -10.53
CA LEU A 192 -0.13 -0.44 -10.34
C LEU A 192 -0.53 -0.37 -8.86
N PHE A 193 0.30 -0.85 -7.93
CA PHE A 193 0.15 -0.58 -6.48
C PHE A 193 0.07 0.92 -6.20
N GLY A 194 0.95 1.70 -6.86
CA GLY A 194 0.91 3.16 -6.78
C GLY A 194 -0.39 3.77 -7.30
N TYR A 195 -0.90 3.34 -8.46
CA TYR A 195 -2.17 3.85 -8.99
C TYR A 195 -3.37 3.51 -8.10
N PHE A 196 -3.44 2.31 -7.51
CA PHE A 196 -4.48 1.97 -6.54
C PHE A 196 -4.38 2.83 -5.27
N GLY A 197 -3.16 3.10 -4.77
CA GLY A 197 -2.95 4.04 -3.67
C GLY A 197 -3.40 5.46 -4.02
N LEU A 198 -2.99 6.00 -5.16
CA LEU A 198 -3.42 7.33 -5.62
C LEU A 198 -4.95 7.43 -5.72
N ALA A 199 -5.63 6.40 -6.23
CA ALA A 199 -7.09 6.36 -6.28
C ALA A 199 -7.71 6.33 -4.88
N SER A 200 -7.27 5.41 -4.01
CA SER A 200 -7.76 5.25 -2.64
C SER A 200 -7.66 6.56 -1.86
N TRP A 201 -6.48 7.18 -1.80
CA TRP A 201 -6.29 8.42 -1.05
C TRP A 201 -6.99 9.63 -1.70
N SER A 202 -7.26 9.60 -3.01
CA SER A 202 -8.10 10.61 -3.66
C SER A 202 -9.56 10.52 -3.22
N PHE A 203 -10.14 9.32 -3.20
CA PHE A 203 -11.52 9.14 -2.77
C PHE A 203 -11.67 9.35 -1.26
N SER A 204 -10.67 8.99 -0.46
CA SER A 204 -10.63 9.29 0.97
C SER A 204 -10.59 10.79 1.25
N MET A 205 -9.76 11.57 0.52
CA MET A 205 -9.83 13.05 0.58
C MET A 205 -11.22 13.58 0.25
N LEU A 206 -11.91 13.02 -0.75
CA LEU A 206 -13.25 13.47 -1.13
C LEU A 206 -14.30 13.13 -0.06
N PHE A 207 -14.25 11.93 0.53
CA PHE A 207 -15.15 11.47 1.59
C PHE A 207 -14.97 12.29 2.89
N HIS A 208 -13.74 12.47 3.34
CA HIS A 208 -13.44 13.26 4.54
C HIS A 208 -13.64 14.78 4.33
N ALA A 209 -13.57 15.28 3.10
CA ALA A 209 -13.99 16.64 2.78
C ALA A 209 -15.52 16.78 2.82
N ARG A 210 -16.25 15.85 2.20
CA ARG A 210 -17.71 15.83 2.18
C ARG A 210 -18.25 14.41 2.15
N ASP A 211 -18.90 14.03 3.25
CA ASP A 211 -19.58 12.75 3.37
C ASP A 211 -20.97 12.79 2.73
N TYR A 212 -21.21 11.90 1.75
CA TYR A 212 -22.52 11.55 1.21
C TYR A 212 -22.41 10.21 0.46
N PRO A 213 -23.54 9.54 0.11
CA PRO A 213 -23.52 8.14 -0.34
C PRO A 213 -22.69 7.81 -1.61
N LEU A 214 -22.22 8.81 -2.36
CA LEU A 214 -21.30 8.57 -3.48
C LEU A 214 -19.84 8.58 -3.03
N THR A 215 -19.40 9.58 -2.28
CA THR A 215 -18.00 9.68 -1.82
C THR A 215 -17.66 8.56 -0.86
N GLU A 216 -18.58 8.22 0.03
CA GLU A 216 -18.49 7.07 0.93
C GLU A 216 -18.25 5.77 0.16
N LYS A 217 -19.11 5.47 -0.83
CA LYS A 217 -18.97 4.25 -1.65
C LYS A 217 -17.66 4.20 -2.42
N LEU A 218 -17.23 5.33 -2.98
CA LEU A 218 -15.99 5.42 -3.74
C LEU A 218 -14.75 5.21 -2.86
N ASP A 219 -14.73 5.78 -1.64
CA ASP A 219 -13.64 5.58 -0.69
C ASP A 219 -13.54 4.11 -0.26
N TYR A 220 -14.66 3.53 0.19
CA TYR A 220 -14.72 2.13 0.62
C TYR A 220 -14.31 1.15 -0.47
N PHE A 221 -14.80 1.34 -1.70
CA PHE A 221 -14.39 0.50 -2.84
C PHE A 221 -12.92 0.70 -3.20
N ALA A 222 -12.39 1.92 -3.19
CA ALA A 222 -11.00 2.18 -3.54
C ALA A 222 -10.02 1.69 -2.46
N ALA A 223 -10.37 1.80 -1.18
CA ALA A 223 -9.65 1.18 -0.07
C ALA A 223 -9.63 -0.35 -0.24
N GLY A 224 -10.78 -0.98 -0.51
CA GLY A 224 -10.87 -2.41 -0.76
C GLY A 224 -10.08 -2.87 -1.99
N ALA A 225 -10.09 -2.09 -3.07
CA ALA A 225 -9.27 -2.33 -4.25
C ALA A 225 -7.77 -2.26 -3.92
N SER A 226 -7.35 -1.27 -3.12
CA SER A 226 -5.96 -1.09 -2.70
C SER A 226 -5.45 -2.23 -1.82
N VAL A 227 -6.24 -2.64 -0.81
CA VAL A 227 -5.93 -3.76 0.09
C VAL A 227 -5.88 -5.09 -0.68
N LEU A 228 -6.87 -5.38 -1.54
CA LEU A 228 -6.87 -6.59 -2.36
C LEU A 228 -5.77 -6.58 -3.43
N TYR A 229 -5.43 -5.42 -4.00
CA TYR A 229 -4.28 -5.31 -4.88
C TYR A 229 -2.97 -5.60 -4.15
N GLY A 230 -2.85 -5.10 -2.91
CA GLY A 230 -1.77 -5.42 -1.98
C GLY A 230 -1.57 -6.93 -1.83
N LEU A 231 -2.64 -7.67 -1.52
CA LEU A 231 -2.59 -9.13 -1.50
C LEU A 231 -2.27 -9.72 -2.88
N TYR A 232 -2.85 -9.21 -3.97
CA TYR A 232 -2.66 -9.75 -5.32
C TYR A 232 -1.19 -9.77 -5.77
N TYR A 233 -0.44 -8.67 -5.63
CA TYR A 233 0.96 -8.65 -6.09
C TYR A 233 1.94 -9.34 -5.13
N THR A 234 1.53 -9.62 -3.88
CA THR A 234 2.38 -10.20 -2.85
C THR A 234 2.87 -11.62 -3.20
N PRO A 235 2.01 -12.61 -3.52
CA PRO A 235 2.44 -13.91 -4.04
C PRO A 235 3.26 -13.82 -5.32
N ILE A 236 2.93 -12.88 -6.21
CA ILE A 236 3.65 -12.67 -7.48
C ILE A 236 5.12 -12.32 -7.19
N ARG A 237 5.36 -11.41 -6.23
CA ARG A 237 6.71 -11.06 -5.77
C ARG A 237 7.40 -12.19 -5.01
N ILE A 238 6.71 -12.83 -4.06
CA ILE A 238 7.33 -13.82 -3.17
C ILE A 238 7.73 -15.09 -3.94
N PHE A 239 6.85 -15.61 -4.79
CA PHE A 239 7.06 -16.87 -5.53
C PHE A 239 7.62 -16.68 -6.94
N ARG A 240 7.92 -15.44 -7.35
CA ARG A 240 8.40 -15.07 -8.70
C ARG A 240 7.52 -15.58 -9.84
N LEU A 241 6.20 -15.38 -9.68
CA LEU A 241 5.23 -15.69 -10.74
C LEU A 241 5.35 -14.74 -11.95
N ASP A 242 6.14 -13.67 -11.82
CA ASP A 242 6.53 -12.77 -12.91
C ASP A 242 7.51 -13.41 -13.91
N GLN A 243 8.20 -14.48 -13.52
CA GLN A 243 9.23 -15.13 -14.35
C GLN A 243 8.63 -16.31 -15.14
N PRO A 244 8.82 -16.37 -16.48
CA PRO A 244 8.30 -17.43 -17.32
C PRO A 244 9.19 -18.69 -17.28
N THR A 245 9.58 -19.15 -16.08
CA THR A 245 10.43 -20.34 -15.88
C THR A 245 9.72 -21.65 -16.16
N SER A 246 8.38 -21.65 -16.16
CA SER A 246 7.54 -22.80 -16.48
C SER A 246 6.15 -22.34 -16.95
N ALA A 247 5.51 -23.13 -17.82
CA ALA A 247 4.10 -22.95 -18.19
C ALA A 247 3.16 -23.00 -16.98
N SER A 248 3.53 -23.71 -15.90
CA SER A 248 2.75 -23.75 -14.66
C SER A 248 2.68 -22.39 -13.95
N HIS A 249 3.76 -21.58 -13.97
CA HIS A 249 3.76 -20.24 -13.36
C HIS A 249 2.78 -19.30 -14.08
N ALA A 250 2.78 -19.30 -15.42
CA ALA A 250 1.88 -18.48 -16.22
C ALA A 250 0.40 -18.88 -16.02
N SER A 251 0.10 -20.17 -15.90
CA SER A 251 -1.26 -20.63 -15.58
C SER A 251 -1.69 -20.29 -14.15
N LEU A 252 -0.81 -20.46 -13.16
CA LEU A 252 -1.07 -20.06 -11.77
C LEU A 252 -1.31 -18.56 -11.63
N LEU A 253 -0.51 -17.73 -12.30
CA LEU A 253 -0.69 -16.28 -12.32
C LEU A 253 -2.06 -15.88 -12.93
N ARG A 254 -2.47 -16.51 -14.04
CA ARG A 254 -3.78 -16.26 -14.66
C ARG A 254 -4.93 -16.65 -13.73
N LEU A 255 -4.85 -17.84 -13.10
CA LEU A 255 -5.85 -18.31 -12.13
C LEU A 255 -5.95 -17.37 -10.92
N TRP A 256 -4.82 -16.96 -10.36
CA TRP A 256 -4.76 -16.01 -9.25
C TRP A 256 -5.34 -14.64 -9.62
N THR A 257 -5.01 -14.13 -10.80
CA THR A 257 -5.55 -12.87 -11.32
C THR A 257 -7.07 -12.93 -11.49
N ALA A 258 -7.58 -14.02 -12.10
CA ALA A 258 -9.01 -14.22 -12.27
C ALA A 258 -9.74 -14.35 -10.92
N LEU A 259 -9.16 -15.05 -9.95
CA LEU A 259 -9.71 -15.18 -8.61
C LEU A 259 -9.80 -13.83 -7.89
N CYS A 260 -8.74 -13.03 -7.88
CA CYS A 260 -8.76 -11.70 -7.27
C CYS A 260 -9.79 -10.78 -7.93
N ILE A 261 -9.90 -10.78 -9.27
CA ILE A 261 -10.91 -10.00 -9.99
C ILE A 261 -12.33 -10.46 -9.64
N ALA A 262 -12.58 -11.78 -9.61
CA ALA A 262 -13.88 -12.33 -9.25
C ALA A 262 -14.28 -12.01 -7.81
N LEU A 263 -13.36 -12.13 -6.85
CA LEU A 263 -13.58 -11.76 -5.45
C LEU A 263 -13.89 -10.26 -5.30
N TYR A 264 -13.15 -9.40 -5.98
CA TYR A 264 -13.42 -7.95 -5.97
C TYR A 264 -14.78 -7.62 -6.58
N ALA A 265 -15.10 -8.20 -7.73
CA ALA A 265 -16.37 -7.99 -8.42
C ALA A 265 -17.55 -8.46 -7.55
N ALA A 266 -17.42 -9.62 -6.89
CA ALA A 266 -18.44 -10.12 -5.95
C ALA A 266 -18.60 -9.20 -4.73
N HIS A 267 -17.49 -8.75 -4.12
CA HIS A 267 -17.47 -7.84 -2.98
C HIS A 267 -18.16 -6.50 -3.29
N VAL A 268 -17.77 -5.85 -4.39
CA VAL A 268 -18.39 -4.60 -4.86
C VAL A 268 -19.86 -4.83 -5.24
N SER A 269 -20.21 -5.92 -5.93
CA SER A 269 -21.59 -6.21 -6.30
C SER A 269 -22.49 -6.42 -5.08
N TYR A 270 -22.01 -7.12 -4.05
CA TYR A 270 -22.75 -7.30 -2.79
C TYR A 270 -23.04 -5.96 -2.11
N LEU A 271 -22.01 -5.12 -1.93
CA LEU A 271 -22.14 -3.83 -1.27
C LEU A 271 -22.95 -2.82 -2.10
N ALA A 272 -22.81 -2.82 -3.42
CA ALA A 272 -23.49 -1.87 -4.31
C ALA A 272 -24.96 -2.23 -4.60
N LEU A 273 -25.27 -3.53 -4.76
CA LEU A 273 -26.56 -4.01 -5.29
C LEU A 273 -27.44 -4.71 -4.25
N TRP A 274 -26.87 -5.26 -3.17
CA TRP A 274 -27.61 -6.06 -2.19
C TRP A 274 -27.78 -5.36 -0.84
N ARG A 275 -26.67 -5.06 -0.16
CA ARG A 275 -26.69 -4.40 1.14
C ARG A 275 -25.40 -3.64 1.39
N TRP A 276 -25.53 -2.35 1.72
CA TRP A 276 -24.43 -1.58 2.31
C TRP A 276 -24.19 -2.06 3.75
N ASP A 277 -23.09 -2.79 3.97
CA ASP A 277 -22.80 -3.47 5.23
C ASP A 277 -21.33 -3.22 5.63
N TYR A 278 -21.13 -2.24 6.53
CA TYR A 278 -19.81 -1.84 7.03
C TYR A 278 -19.09 -2.98 7.76
N THR A 279 -19.83 -3.82 8.51
CA THR A 279 -19.26 -4.94 9.24
C THR A 279 -18.67 -5.97 8.28
N TYR A 280 -19.40 -6.32 7.22
CA TYR A 280 -18.87 -7.15 6.13
C TYR A 280 -17.67 -6.49 5.43
N ASN A 281 -17.76 -5.19 5.10
CA ASN A 281 -16.66 -4.49 4.44
C ASN A 281 -15.36 -4.52 5.25
N MET A 282 -15.44 -4.19 6.54
CA MET A 282 -14.28 -4.21 7.44
C MET A 282 -13.76 -5.63 7.63
N ALA A 283 -14.63 -6.62 7.84
CA ALA A 283 -14.21 -8.01 7.99
C ALA A 283 -13.48 -8.54 6.74
N ALA A 284 -13.98 -8.23 5.53
CA ALA A 284 -13.34 -8.62 4.28
C ALA A 284 -11.95 -7.98 4.12
N ASN A 285 -11.82 -6.68 4.36
CA ASN A 285 -10.56 -5.95 4.24
C ASN A 285 -9.54 -6.38 5.31
N VAL A 286 -9.96 -6.56 6.56
CA VAL A 286 -9.11 -7.07 7.65
C VAL A 286 -8.62 -8.48 7.33
N ALA A 287 -9.47 -9.37 6.82
CA ALA A 287 -9.05 -10.73 6.44
C ALA A 287 -7.98 -10.73 5.33
N VAL A 288 -8.18 -9.94 4.27
CA VAL A 288 -7.21 -9.78 3.18
C VAL A 288 -5.90 -9.17 3.68
N GLY A 289 -5.98 -8.13 4.51
CA GLY A 289 -4.84 -7.46 5.14
C GLY A 289 -4.03 -8.37 6.05
N ILE A 290 -4.68 -9.21 6.88
CA ILE A 290 -4.00 -10.21 7.72
C ILE A 290 -3.20 -11.21 6.86
N ILE A 291 -3.80 -11.74 5.79
CA ILE A 291 -3.11 -12.68 4.88
C ILE A 291 -1.89 -12.01 4.25
N GLN A 292 -2.03 -10.77 3.74
CA GLN A 292 -0.93 -9.99 3.19
C GLN A 292 0.19 -9.75 4.24
N ASN A 293 -0.18 -9.35 5.46
CA ASN A 293 0.76 -9.06 6.55
C ASN A 293 1.55 -10.30 6.99
N VAL A 294 0.91 -11.46 7.06
CA VAL A 294 1.58 -12.75 7.34
C VAL A 294 2.57 -13.08 6.22
N LEU A 295 2.17 -12.98 4.95
CA LEU A 295 3.04 -13.25 3.81
C LEU A 295 4.29 -12.35 3.80
N TRP A 296 4.14 -11.05 4.05
CA TRP A 296 5.27 -10.12 4.12
C TRP A 296 6.16 -10.34 5.34
N SER A 297 5.60 -10.71 6.49
CA SER A 297 6.35 -11.06 7.69
C SER A 297 7.20 -12.33 7.47
N CYS A 298 6.60 -13.37 6.89
CA CYS A 298 7.31 -14.60 6.53
C CYS A 298 8.41 -14.34 5.48
N PHE A 299 8.11 -13.54 4.44
CA PHE A 299 9.11 -13.13 3.45
C PHE A 299 10.27 -12.37 4.08
N SER A 300 9.98 -11.38 4.92
CA SER A 300 10.97 -10.57 5.65
C SER A 300 11.92 -11.45 6.46
N VAL A 301 11.38 -12.34 7.29
CA VAL A 301 12.18 -13.26 8.12
C VAL A 301 13.03 -14.21 7.26
N ALA A 302 12.47 -14.79 6.20
CA ALA A 302 13.20 -15.68 5.30
C ALA A 302 14.33 -14.95 4.54
N ARG A 303 14.03 -13.76 4.00
CA ARG A 303 14.97 -12.95 3.21
C ARG A 303 16.09 -12.39 4.09
N TYR A 304 15.78 -11.94 5.31
CA TYR A 304 16.77 -11.51 6.29
C TYR A 304 17.68 -12.68 6.73
N ARG A 305 17.11 -13.86 7.01
CA ARG A 305 17.90 -15.05 7.37
C ARG A 305 18.87 -15.46 6.26
N SER A 306 18.48 -15.31 5.00
CA SER A 306 19.28 -15.63 3.81
C SER A 306 20.34 -14.58 3.48
N LEU A 307 19.98 -13.28 3.42
CA LEU A 307 20.90 -12.21 3.00
C LEU A 307 21.74 -11.62 4.13
N LYS A 308 21.28 -11.71 5.38
CA LYS A 308 21.85 -11.00 6.55
C LYS A 308 21.96 -9.47 6.39
N ARG A 309 21.24 -8.89 5.42
CA ARG A 309 21.18 -7.44 5.16
C ARG A 309 19.97 -6.84 5.86
N THR A 310 20.16 -5.78 6.65
CA THR A 310 19.10 -5.13 7.45
C THR A 310 17.89 -4.69 6.63
N TRP A 311 18.08 -4.23 5.39
CA TRP A 311 16.98 -3.83 4.51
C TRP A 311 16.00 -4.96 4.17
N ALA A 312 16.45 -6.23 4.23
CA ALA A 312 15.58 -7.37 3.99
C ALA A 312 14.56 -7.59 5.13
N ALA A 313 14.77 -6.99 6.30
CA ALA A 313 13.83 -7.01 7.41
C ALA A 313 12.74 -5.92 7.31
N TRP A 314 12.93 -4.91 6.45
CA TRP A 314 12.04 -3.75 6.35
C TRP A 314 10.56 -4.10 6.14
N PRO A 315 10.15 -5.07 5.29
CA PRO A 315 8.73 -5.39 5.13
C PRO A 315 8.05 -5.84 6.42
N GLY A 316 8.76 -6.57 7.28
CA GLY A 316 8.23 -7.01 8.58
C GLY A 316 8.12 -5.85 9.59
N LEU A 317 9.05 -4.90 9.56
CA LEU A 317 9.00 -3.70 10.40
C LEU A 317 7.89 -2.75 9.94
N ILE A 318 7.68 -2.63 8.62
CA ILE A 318 6.59 -1.85 8.03
C ILE A 318 5.23 -2.48 8.41
N VAL A 319 5.08 -3.81 8.30
CA VAL A 319 3.87 -4.51 8.77
C VAL A 319 3.63 -4.28 10.28
N ALA A 320 4.67 -4.39 11.11
CA ALA A 320 4.54 -4.14 12.55
C ALA A 320 4.08 -2.70 12.86
N TRP A 321 4.63 -1.70 12.16
CA TRP A 321 4.18 -0.31 12.26
C TRP A 321 2.71 -0.17 11.84
N ILE A 322 2.32 -0.73 10.69
CA ILE A 322 0.94 -0.65 10.19
C ILE A 322 -0.04 -1.28 11.18
N VAL A 323 0.30 -2.41 11.81
CA VAL A 323 -0.55 -3.03 12.85
C VAL A 323 -0.71 -2.13 14.07
N VAL A 324 0.36 -1.46 14.53
CA VAL A 324 0.28 -0.49 15.64
C VAL A 324 -0.58 0.72 15.26
N ALA A 325 -0.38 1.28 14.07
CA ALA A 325 -1.18 2.42 13.60
C ALA A 325 -2.66 2.04 13.43
N MET A 326 -2.97 0.83 12.93
CA MET A 326 -4.34 0.33 12.76
C MET A 326 -5.03 0.09 14.10
N SER A 327 -4.28 -0.25 15.15
CA SER A 327 -4.84 -0.40 16.50
C SER A 327 -5.35 0.92 17.10
N LEU A 328 -5.03 2.08 16.50
CA LEU A 328 -5.64 3.35 16.88
C LEU A 328 -7.13 3.41 16.55
N GLU A 329 -7.59 2.77 15.47
CA GLU A 329 -9.02 2.71 15.12
C GLU A 329 -9.83 1.98 16.20
N LEU A 330 -9.23 1.04 16.93
CA LEU A 330 -9.88 0.34 18.06
C LEU A 330 -10.11 1.23 19.28
N LEU A 331 -9.51 2.42 19.32
CA LEU A 331 -9.68 3.38 20.42
C LEU A 331 -10.90 4.30 20.22
N ASP A 332 -11.35 4.50 18.96
CA ASP A 332 -12.49 5.32 18.53
C ASP A 332 -12.81 6.49 19.49
N PHE A 333 -11.85 7.39 19.67
CA PHE A 333 -11.96 8.49 20.64
C PHE A 333 -12.55 9.75 20.01
N PRO A 334 -13.37 10.53 20.74
CA PRO A 334 -13.95 11.78 20.24
C PRO A 334 -12.86 12.80 19.89
N PRO A 335 -13.05 13.61 18.83
CA PRO A 335 -12.02 14.43 18.24
C PRO A 335 -11.43 15.41 19.25
N TRP A 336 -10.12 15.31 19.45
CA TRP A 336 -9.36 16.23 20.25
C TRP A 336 -9.50 17.64 19.66
N ARG A 337 -9.94 18.58 20.50
CA ARG A 337 -10.29 19.97 20.12
C ARG A 337 -11.33 20.05 18.98
N GLY A 338 -12.15 19.01 18.81
CA GLY A 338 -13.18 18.93 17.78
C GLY A 338 -12.67 18.76 16.34
N VAL A 339 -11.37 18.47 16.13
CA VAL A 339 -10.79 18.40 14.77
C VAL A 339 -9.91 17.18 14.48
N LEU A 340 -9.37 16.50 15.51
CA LEU A 340 -8.41 15.39 15.34
C LEU A 340 -8.83 14.16 16.13
N ASP A 341 -9.22 13.08 15.45
CA ASP A 341 -9.71 11.84 16.06
C ASP A 341 -8.73 10.65 15.87
N ALA A 342 -9.20 9.46 16.24
CA ALA A 342 -8.46 8.20 16.06
C ALA A 342 -8.20 7.88 14.57
N HIS A 343 -9.18 8.10 13.70
CA HIS A 343 -9.08 7.74 12.28
C HIS A 343 -8.11 8.66 11.54
N ALA A 344 -8.12 9.97 11.80
CA ALA A 344 -7.10 10.88 11.27
C ALA A 344 -5.67 10.47 11.71
N LEU A 345 -5.48 10.02 12.95
CA LEU A 345 -4.15 9.53 13.39
C LEU A 345 -3.73 8.23 12.68
N TRP A 346 -4.68 7.35 12.34
CA TRP A 346 -4.41 6.18 11.50
C TRP A 346 -3.94 6.58 10.08
N HIS A 347 -4.60 7.56 9.45
CA HIS A 347 -4.15 8.14 8.18
C HIS A 347 -2.72 8.69 8.28
N LEU A 348 -2.41 9.48 9.31
CA LEU A 348 -1.04 9.98 9.53
C LEU A 348 -0.04 8.83 9.75
N GLY A 349 -0.45 7.81 10.50
CA GLY A 349 0.35 6.64 10.83
C GLY A 349 0.77 5.80 9.63
N THR A 350 0.06 5.86 8.50
CA THR A 350 0.37 5.11 7.27
C THR A 350 1.33 5.84 6.31
N VAL A 351 1.53 7.15 6.45
CA VAL A 351 2.40 7.95 5.56
C VAL A 351 3.84 7.44 5.57
N GLY A 352 4.43 7.30 6.76
CA GLY A 352 5.81 6.80 6.96
C GLY A 352 6.02 5.40 6.38
N PRO A 353 5.18 4.40 6.75
CA PRO A 353 5.11 3.09 6.11
C PRO A 353 5.08 3.13 4.58
N THR A 354 4.24 3.98 3.98
CA THR A 354 4.12 4.11 2.52
C THR A 354 5.43 4.58 1.88
N VAL A 355 6.08 5.62 2.41
CA VAL A 355 7.38 6.10 1.91
C VAL A 355 8.47 5.03 2.06
N TRP A 356 8.51 4.36 3.21
CA TRP A 356 9.47 3.29 3.48
C TRP A 356 9.26 2.09 2.55
N TRP A 357 8.00 1.78 2.21
CA TRP A 357 7.64 0.71 1.29
C TRP A 357 8.24 0.91 -0.10
N TYR A 358 8.13 2.11 -0.68
CA TYR A 358 8.77 2.40 -1.97
C TYR A 358 10.30 2.27 -1.92
N SER A 359 10.92 2.65 -0.80
CA SER A 359 12.36 2.48 -0.60
C SER A 359 12.75 1.00 -0.54
N PHE A 360 11.93 0.15 0.10
CA PHE A 360 12.08 -1.30 0.05
C PHE A 360 11.94 -1.84 -1.40
N LEU A 361 10.87 -1.49 -2.12
CA LEU A 361 10.63 -1.97 -3.49
C LEU A 361 11.79 -1.63 -4.46
N ILE A 362 12.36 -0.43 -4.34
CA ILE A 362 13.53 0.00 -5.12
C ILE A 362 14.76 -0.83 -4.75
N ARG A 363 15.05 -0.98 -3.44
CA ARG A 363 16.23 -1.71 -2.96
C ARG A 363 16.19 -3.20 -3.34
N ASP A 364 15.01 -3.80 -3.21
CA ASP A 364 14.76 -5.19 -3.52
C ASP A 364 14.87 -5.50 -5.02
N ALA A 365 14.35 -4.61 -5.88
CA ALA A 365 14.54 -4.70 -7.33
C ALA A 365 16.01 -4.54 -7.75
N GLN A 366 16.77 -3.66 -7.09
CA GLN A 366 18.20 -3.48 -7.35
C GLN A 366 19.01 -4.74 -6.99
N GLU A 367 18.69 -5.41 -5.89
CA GLU A 367 19.31 -6.68 -5.49
C GLU A 367 19.08 -7.77 -6.55
N ASP A 368 17.84 -7.92 -7.04
CA ASP A 368 17.49 -8.91 -8.05
C ASP A 368 18.22 -8.65 -9.40
N LEU A 369 18.35 -7.38 -9.79
CA LEU A 369 19.08 -6.97 -11.01
C LEU A 369 20.59 -7.20 -10.88
N GLN A 370 21.19 -6.91 -9.74
CA GLN A 370 22.60 -7.22 -9.46
C GLN A 370 22.86 -8.73 -9.46
N GLY A 371 21.99 -9.50 -8.79
CA GLY A 371 22.06 -10.96 -8.74
C GLY A 371 21.83 -11.65 -10.10
N THR A 372 21.26 -10.94 -11.08
CA THR A 372 21.16 -11.40 -12.48
C THR A 372 22.45 -11.10 -13.25
N ARG A 373 23.02 -9.90 -13.10
CA ARG A 373 24.29 -9.51 -13.75
C ARG A 373 25.49 -10.36 -13.33
N LEU A 374 25.50 -10.89 -12.10
CA LEU A 374 26.57 -11.78 -11.62
C LEU A 374 26.43 -13.25 -12.09
N LYS A 375 25.40 -13.57 -12.87
CA LYS A 375 25.12 -14.93 -13.39
C LYS A 375 25.14 -15.02 -14.92
N ALA A 376 25.21 -13.87 -15.59
CA ALA A 376 25.36 -13.74 -17.03
C ALA A 376 26.84 -13.48 -17.37
#